data_AF-A0A7W0YIX6-F1
#
_entry.id   AF-A0A7W0YIX6-F1
#
_cell.length_a   1.000
_cell.length_b   1.000
_cell.length_c   1.000
_cell.angle_alpha   90.00
_cell.angle_beta   90.00
_cell.angle_gamma   90.00
#
_symmetry.space_group_name_H-M   'P 1'
#
loop_
_entity.id
_entity.type
_entity.pdbx_description
1 polymer ?
#
loop_
_entity_poly.entity_id
_entity_poly.type
_entity_poly.pdbx_seq_one_letter_code
_entity_poly.pdbx_strand_id
1 'polypeptide(L)'
;DYRGKFLLQHTGGLPGYLSKVAMIPELRLGVAVLTNQESGAAFNSIAYRVLDHYVGAKAVDYPEIFQRLAGENRAKLEAAEREAATGRDSTSGPSLPLAKYVGTYRDPWYGDVAVAEERGKLAIRFTRTPSLVGDLVHWQHDTFLARWRDRELRADAYATFSLNPDGSVAELRMVPASESVDFSFDFQDLVLRRVPMN
;
A
#
# COMPACT_ATOMS: atom_id res chain seq x y z
N ASP A 1 -8.04 -5.25 -25.91
CA ASP A 1 -9.11 -5.84 -26.73
C ASP A 1 -10.19 -6.40 -25.80
N TYR A 2 -11.46 -6.28 -26.16
CA TYR A 2 -12.59 -6.91 -25.49
C TYR A 2 -13.51 -7.54 -26.54
N ARG A 3 -13.40 -8.86 -26.71
CA ARG A 3 -14.16 -9.64 -27.72
C ARG A 3 -13.98 -9.10 -29.15
N GLY A 4 -12.74 -8.76 -29.52
CA GLY A 4 -12.42 -8.23 -30.85
C GLY A 4 -12.77 -6.74 -31.03
N LYS A 5 -13.02 -6.01 -29.94
CA LYS A 5 -13.32 -4.58 -29.92
C LYS A 5 -12.27 -3.82 -29.12
N PHE A 6 -11.93 -2.62 -29.57
CA PHE A 6 -11.07 -1.73 -28.80
C PHE A 6 -11.83 -1.21 -27.56
N LEU A 7 -11.27 -1.50 -26.37
CA LEU A 7 -11.83 -1.11 -25.08
C LEU A 7 -10.89 -0.13 -24.40
N LEU A 8 -11.35 1.11 -24.17
CA LEU A 8 -10.71 2.04 -23.24
C LEU A 8 -11.36 1.90 -21.88
N GLN A 9 -10.56 1.87 -20.82
CA GLN A 9 -11.11 1.80 -19.47
C GLN A 9 -10.17 2.44 -18.45
N HIS A 10 -10.75 2.92 -17.37
CA HIS A 10 -10.03 3.41 -16.21
C HIS A 10 -10.83 3.09 -14.94
N THR A 11 -10.14 2.88 -13.83
CA THR A 11 -10.75 2.69 -12.50
C THR A 11 -10.37 3.83 -11.58
N GLY A 12 -11.23 4.17 -10.64
CA GLY A 12 -10.92 5.13 -9.58
C GLY A 12 -11.17 4.48 -8.22
N GLY A 13 -10.29 4.77 -7.26
CA GLY A 13 -10.41 4.29 -5.90
C GLY A 13 -10.16 5.39 -4.88
N LEU A 14 -11.04 5.47 -3.90
CA LEU A 14 -10.85 6.14 -2.62
C LEU A 14 -11.37 5.21 -1.54
N PRO A 15 -10.92 5.33 -0.28
CA PRO A 15 -11.51 4.57 0.81
C PRO A 15 -13.05 4.73 0.82
N GLY A 16 -13.75 3.61 0.77
CA GLY A 16 -15.22 3.53 0.69
C GLY A 16 -15.84 3.71 -0.71
N TYR A 17 -15.08 4.09 -1.74
CA TYR A 17 -15.62 4.39 -3.08
C TYR A 17 -14.76 3.82 -4.21
N LEU A 18 -15.38 3.00 -5.06
CA LEU A 18 -14.75 2.52 -6.29
C LEU A 18 -15.57 2.92 -7.51
N SER A 19 -14.88 3.14 -8.62
CA SER A 19 -15.48 3.51 -9.89
C SER A 19 -14.81 2.85 -11.06
N LYS A 20 -15.55 2.72 -12.16
CA LYS A 20 -15.02 2.31 -13.46
C LYS A 20 -15.71 3.09 -14.57
N VAL A 21 -14.90 3.55 -15.50
CA VAL A 21 -15.34 4.03 -16.81
C VAL A 21 -14.81 3.08 -17.86
N ALA A 22 -15.67 2.66 -18.79
CA ALA A 22 -15.34 1.78 -19.90
C ALA A 22 -16.01 2.27 -21.18
N MET A 23 -15.29 2.28 -22.30
CA MET A 23 -15.77 2.79 -23.58
C MET A 23 -15.37 1.87 -24.73
N ILE A 24 -16.31 1.64 -25.64
CA ILE A 24 -16.07 0.99 -26.94
C ILE A 24 -16.42 2.02 -28.03
N PRO A 25 -15.43 2.77 -28.57
CA PRO A 25 -15.67 3.86 -29.51
C PRO A 25 -16.37 3.41 -30.79
N GLU A 26 -16.03 2.22 -31.29
CA GLU A 26 -16.64 1.60 -32.47
C GLU A 26 -18.16 1.43 -32.34
N LEU A 27 -18.66 1.30 -31.11
CA LEU A 27 -20.09 1.18 -30.79
C LEU A 27 -20.70 2.49 -30.29
N ARG A 28 -19.92 3.57 -30.19
CA ARG A 28 -20.30 4.81 -29.49
C ARG A 28 -20.86 4.54 -28.09
N LEU A 29 -20.29 3.54 -27.41
CA LEU A 29 -20.74 3.07 -26.10
C LEU A 29 -19.81 3.55 -25.00
N GLY A 30 -20.38 4.11 -23.94
CA GLY A 30 -19.70 4.40 -22.69
C GLY A 30 -20.50 3.87 -21.50
N VAL A 31 -19.81 3.28 -20.53
CA VAL A 31 -20.37 2.76 -19.29
C VAL A 31 -19.60 3.36 -18.13
N ALA A 32 -20.30 4.02 -17.21
CA ALA A 32 -19.75 4.51 -15.96
C ALA A 32 -20.45 3.80 -14.80
N VAL A 33 -19.69 3.21 -13.89
CA VAL A 33 -20.18 2.55 -12.69
C VAL A 33 -19.52 3.21 -11.49
N LEU A 34 -20.33 3.67 -10.55
CA LEU A 34 -19.91 4.32 -9.30
C LEU A 34 -20.48 3.52 -8.14
N THR A 35 -19.64 3.15 -7.18
CA THR A 35 -20.06 2.36 -6.01
C THR A 35 -19.52 2.97 -4.73
N ASN A 36 -20.33 2.98 -3.68
CA ASN A 36 -19.96 3.35 -2.31
C ASN A 36 -19.56 2.11 -1.48
N GLN A 37 -18.86 1.16 -2.12
CA GLN A 37 -18.27 0.00 -1.50
C GLN A 37 -16.92 -0.29 -2.15
N GLU A 38 -16.01 -0.89 -1.37
CA GLU A 38 -14.67 -1.26 -1.83
C GLU A 38 -14.65 -2.62 -2.54
N SER A 39 -15.62 -2.85 -3.45
CA SER A 39 -15.73 -4.09 -4.19
C SER A 39 -15.37 -3.91 -5.66
N GLY A 40 -14.14 -4.29 -5.99
CA GLY A 40 -13.67 -4.39 -7.39
C GLY A 40 -14.53 -5.33 -8.22
N ALA A 41 -15.01 -6.41 -7.59
CA ALA A 41 -15.89 -7.39 -8.22
C ALA A 41 -17.23 -6.80 -8.63
N ALA A 42 -17.81 -5.92 -7.80
CA ALA A 42 -19.13 -5.35 -8.05
C ALA A 42 -19.13 -4.44 -9.29
N PHE A 43 -18.24 -3.45 -9.34
CA PHE A 43 -18.24 -2.51 -10.47
C PHE A 43 -17.82 -3.20 -11.79
N ASN A 44 -16.90 -4.17 -11.73
CA ASN A 44 -16.49 -4.91 -12.91
C ASN A 44 -17.62 -5.82 -13.42
N SER A 45 -18.35 -6.49 -12.52
CA SER A 45 -19.50 -7.31 -12.89
C SER A 45 -20.56 -6.51 -13.64
N ILE A 46 -20.92 -5.34 -13.12
CA ILE A 46 -21.90 -4.45 -13.75
C ILE A 46 -21.39 -3.99 -15.11
N ALA A 47 -20.18 -3.45 -15.17
CA ALA A 47 -19.63 -2.90 -16.40
C ALA A 47 -19.53 -3.96 -17.50
N TYR A 48 -18.93 -5.12 -17.22
CA TYR A 48 -18.78 -6.16 -18.22
C TYR A 48 -20.09 -6.82 -18.61
N ARG A 49 -21.07 -6.95 -17.69
CA ARG A 49 -22.41 -7.44 -18.05
C ARG A 49 -23.11 -6.52 -19.06
N VAL A 50 -22.95 -5.20 -18.90
CA VAL A 50 -23.48 -4.20 -19.83
C VAL A 50 -22.73 -4.26 -21.16
N LEU A 51 -21.39 -4.30 -21.14
CA LEU A 51 -20.59 -4.40 -22.36
C LEU A 51 -20.92 -5.66 -23.16
N ASP A 52 -21.03 -6.82 -22.50
CA ASP A 52 -21.42 -8.09 -23.13
C ASP A 52 -22.78 -8.00 -23.84
N HIS A 53 -23.75 -7.28 -23.26
CA HIS A 53 -25.04 -7.07 -23.88
C HIS A 53 -24.94 -6.32 -25.21
N TYR A 54 -24.16 -5.24 -25.27
CA TYR A 54 -24.02 -4.41 -26.47
C TYR A 54 -23.18 -5.04 -27.58
N VAL A 55 -22.28 -5.97 -27.24
CA VAL A 55 -21.49 -6.73 -28.25
C VAL A 55 -22.15 -8.04 -28.67
N GLY A 56 -23.38 -8.33 -28.18
CA GLY A 56 -24.11 -9.55 -28.50
C GLY A 56 -23.45 -10.83 -27.95
N ALA A 57 -22.68 -10.72 -26.87
CA ALA A 57 -22.03 -11.86 -26.25
C ALA A 57 -23.01 -12.71 -25.44
N LYS A 58 -22.67 -14.00 -25.28
CA LYS A 58 -23.38 -14.89 -24.36
C LYS A 58 -23.23 -14.38 -22.92
N ALA A 59 -24.28 -14.52 -22.14
CA ALA A 59 -24.27 -14.15 -20.72
C ALA A 59 -23.19 -14.95 -19.96
N VAL A 60 -22.47 -14.24 -19.09
CA VAL A 60 -21.44 -14.76 -18.20
C VAL A 60 -21.81 -14.39 -16.76
N ASP A 61 -21.58 -15.30 -15.82
CA ASP A 61 -21.70 -15.01 -14.39
C ASP A 61 -20.46 -14.26 -13.90
N TYR A 62 -20.42 -12.96 -14.16
CA TYR A 62 -19.33 -12.11 -13.69
C TYR A 62 -19.22 -12.04 -12.16
N PRO A 63 -20.32 -11.96 -11.38
CA PRO A 63 -20.23 -12.01 -9.92
C PRO A 63 -19.46 -13.24 -9.42
N GLU A 64 -19.76 -14.43 -9.92
CA GLU A 64 -19.04 -15.66 -9.54
C GLU A 64 -17.56 -15.58 -9.90
N ILE A 65 -17.24 -15.18 -11.14
CA ILE A 65 -15.85 -15.07 -11.61
C ILE A 65 -15.04 -14.11 -10.74
N PHE A 66 -15.56 -12.90 -10.50
CA PHE A 66 -14.81 -11.90 -9.76
C PHE A 66 -14.75 -12.20 -8.26
N GLN A 67 -15.76 -12.85 -7.68
CA GLN A 67 -15.67 -13.33 -6.29
C GLN A 67 -14.58 -14.39 -6.14
N ARG A 68 -14.49 -15.34 -7.08
CA ARG A 68 -13.42 -16.34 -7.08
C ARG A 68 -12.03 -15.69 -7.20
N LEU A 69 -11.85 -14.78 -8.17
CA LEU A 69 -10.59 -14.06 -8.34
C LEU A 69 -10.20 -13.23 -7.10
N ALA A 70 -11.17 -12.57 -6.45
CA ALA A 70 -10.94 -11.84 -5.21
C ALA A 70 -10.50 -12.79 -4.07
N GLY A 71 -11.10 -13.97 -3.97
CA GLY A 71 -10.71 -15.02 -3.02
C GLY A 71 -9.30 -15.55 -3.26
N GLU A 72 -8.95 -15.84 -4.52
CA GLU A 72 -7.60 -16.27 -4.93
C GLU A 72 -6.56 -15.21 -4.58
N ASN A 73 -6.84 -13.93 -4.87
CA ASN A 73 -5.94 -12.83 -4.54
C ASN A 73 -5.75 -12.68 -3.03
N ARG A 74 -6.83 -12.77 -2.24
CA ARG A 74 -6.73 -12.73 -0.78
C ARG A 74 -5.89 -13.88 -0.24
N ALA A 75 -6.10 -15.11 -0.73
CA ALA A 75 -5.32 -16.26 -0.32
C ALA A 75 -3.83 -16.11 -0.67
N LYS A 76 -3.51 -15.53 -1.83
CA LYS A 76 -2.13 -15.21 -2.23
C LYS A 76 -1.49 -14.20 -1.25
N LEU A 77 -2.20 -13.12 -0.91
CA LEU A 77 -1.72 -12.11 0.04
C LEU A 77 -1.46 -12.72 1.43
N GLU A 78 -2.40 -13.51 1.95
CA GLU A 78 -2.25 -14.20 3.23
C GLU A 78 -1.10 -15.22 3.23
N ALA A 79 -0.82 -15.86 2.09
CA ALA A 79 0.33 -16.74 1.95
C ALA A 79 1.65 -15.95 2.00
N ALA A 80 1.74 -14.84 1.28
CA ALA A 80 2.92 -13.97 1.28
C ALA A 80 3.21 -13.37 2.67
N GLU A 81 2.17 -12.95 3.41
CA GLU A 81 2.32 -12.46 4.79
C GLU A 81 2.84 -13.55 5.73
N ARG A 82 2.34 -14.79 5.60
CA ARG A 82 2.85 -15.94 6.36
C ARG A 82 4.29 -16.24 6.01
N GLU A 83 4.65 -16.22 4.73
CA GLU A 83 6.02 -16.45 4.27
C GLU A 83 6.98 -15.41 4.86
N ALA A 84 6.63 -14.12 4.79
CA ALA A 84 7.39 -13.04 5.40
C ALA A 84 7.57 -13.23 6.92
N ALA A 85 6.52 -13.67 7.63
CA ALA A 85 6.61 -13.98 9.04
C ALA A 85 7.50 -15.19 9.35
N THR A 86 7.50 -16.23 8.50
CA THR A 86 8.35 -17.41 8.68
C THR A 86 9.82 -17.16 8.34
N GLY A 87 10.12 -16.27 7.40
CA GLY A 87 11.48 -15.88 7.03
C GLY A 87 12.14 -14.90 8.01
N ARG A 88 11.38 -14.39 8.99
CA ARG A 88 11.83 -13.42 9.97
C ARG A 88 12.74 -14.05 11.03
N ASP A 89 13.88 -13.43 11.30
CA ASP A 89 14.64 -13.68 12.53
C ASP A 89 13.96 -12.98 13.72
N SER A 90 13.00 -13.67 14.33
CA SER A 90 12.24 -13.19 15.49
C SER A 90 13.06 -13.06 16.78
N THR A 91 14.27 -13.63 16.81
CA THR A 91 15.17 -13.56 17.97
C THR A 91 16.13 -12.38 17.91
N SER A 92 16.29 -11.78 16.73
CA SER A 92 17.06 -10.56 16.58
C SER A 92 16.47 -9.40 17.38
N GLY A 93 17.34 -8.45 17.74
CA GLY A 93 16.96 -7.16 18.28
C GLY A 93 17.54 -6.03 17.42
N PRO A 94 17.16 -4.77 17.71
CA PRO A 94 17.77 -3.61 17.07
C PRO A 94 19.26 -3.54 17.44
N SER A 95 20.10 -3.15 16.48
CA SER A 95 21.55 -3.04 16.69
C SER A 95 21.93 -1.92 17.68
N LEU A 96 21.04 -0.95 17.89
CA LEU A 96 21.24 0.20 18.77
C LEU A 96 20.13 0.29 19.85
N PRO A 97 20.37 0.97 20.98
CA PRO A 97 19.30 1.42 21.86
C PRO A 97 18.30 2.31 21.11
N LEU A 98 17.00 2.22 21.43
CA LEU A 98 15.94 2.94 20.69
C LEU A 98 16.20 4.45 20.57
N ALA A 99 16.71 5.08 21.63
CA ALA A 99 17.08 6.50 21.65
C ALA A 99 18.08 6.91 20.55
N LYS A 100 18.87 5.98 19.99
CA LYS A 100 19.82 6.27 18.90
C LYS A 100 19.16 6.36 17.52
N TYR A 101 17.96 5.81 17.33
CA TYR A 101 17.15 5.99 16.12
C TYR A 101 16.28 7.26 16.17
N VAL A 102 16.21 7.93 17.33
CA VAL A 102 15.48 9.19 17.46
C VAL A 102 16.19 10.30 16.68
N GLY A 103 15.40 11.09 15.96
CA GLY A 103 15.88 12.22 15.19
C GLY A 103 14.94 12.61 14.06
N THR A 104 15.34 13.65 13.34
CA THR A 104 14.69 14.07 12.09
C THR A 104 15.42 13.48 10.91
N TYR A 105 14.66 12.92 9.99
CA TYR A 105 15.14 12.39 8.73
C TYR A 105 14.49 13.17 7.60
N ARG A 106 15.25 13.52 6.57
CA ARG A 106 14.79 14.35 5.46
C ARG A 106 14.93 13.61 4.15
N ASP A 107 13.83 13.56 3.41
CA ASP A 107 13.84 13.24 1.98
C ASP A 107 13.71 14.55 1.18
N PRO A 108 14.46 14.73 0.07
CA PRO A 108 14.42 15.97 -0.72
C PRO A 108 13.04 16.29 -1.32
N TRP A 109 12.25 15.27 -1.67
CA TRP A 109 10.93 15.42 -2.27
C TRP A 109 9.85 15.58 -1.21
N TYR A 110 9.80 14.64 -0.25
CA TYR A 110 8.77 14.64 0.79
C TYR A 110 8.98 15.77 1.82
N GLY A 111 10.20 15.91 2.34
CA GLY A 111 10.53 16.77 3.48
C GLY A 111 10.87 15.99 4.74
N ASP A 112 10.54 16.56 5.90
CA ASP A 112 10.95 16.00 7.20
C ASP A 112 10.02 14.90 7.70
N VAL A 113 10.64 13.85 8.23
CA VAL A 113 10.00 12.76 8.97
C VAL A 113 10.69 12.67 10.33
N ALA A 114 9.92 12.78 11.40
CA ALA A 114 10.43 12.72 12.76
C ALA A 114 10.25 11.30 13.33
N VAL A 115 11.32 10.74 13.87
CA VAL A 115 11.29 9.54 14.71
C VAL A 115 11.52 9.97 16.15
N ALA A 116 10.58 9.64 17.04
CA ALA A 116 10.62 9.99 18.45
C ALA A 116 10.36 8.76 19.32
N GLU A 117 10.86 8.78 20.55
CA GLU A 117 10.52 7.77 21.54
C GLU A 117 9.29 8.21 22.34
N GLU A 118 8.28 7.35 22.40
CA GLU A 118 7.04 7.56 23.12
C GLU A 118 6.69 6.32 23.92
N ARG A 119 6.61 6.45 25.25
CA ARG A 119 6.24 5.34 26.16
C ARG A 119 7.11 4.08 25.95
N GLY A 120 8.42 4.27 25.72
CA GLY A 120 9.38 3.18 25.49
C GLY A 120 9.28 2.51 24.12
N LYS A 121 8.60 3.14 23.14
CA LYS A 121 8.50 2.68 21.76
C LYS A 121 8.90 3.78 20.80
N LEU A 122 9.33 3.44 19.60
CA LEU A 122 9.56 4.42 18.55
C LEU A 122 8.23 4.77 17.86
N ALA A 123 8.06 6.04 17.51
CA ALA A 123 6.96 6.56 16.73
C ALA A 123 7.51 7.38 15.56
N ILE A 124 6.93 7.19 14.38
CA ILE A 124 7.29 7.90 13.14
C ILE A 124 6.18 8.89 12.76
N ARG A 125 6.58 10.09 12.35
CA ARG A 125 5.67 11.18 11.97
C ARG A 125 6.12 11.86 10.70
N PHE A 126 5.27 11.81 9.70
CA PHE A 126 5.44 12.48 8.41
C PHE A 126 4.97 13.93 8.55
N THR A 127 5.90 14.89 8.65
CA THR A 127 5.59 16.26 9.14
C THR A 127 4.65 17.06 8.22
N ARG A 128 4.60 16.72 6.93
CA ARG A 128 3.68 17.34 5.95
C ARG A 128 2.35 16.61 5.82
N THR A 129 2.18 15.48 6.51
CA THR A 129 1.00 14.63 6.43
C THR A 129 0.55 14.25 7.85
N PRO A 130 -0.21 15.11 8.55
CA PRO A 130 -0.53 14.94 9.98
C PRO A 130 -1.24 13.62 10.35
N SER A 131 -1.94 13.00 9.41
CA SER A 131 -2.59 11.69 9.60
C SER A 131 -1.60 10.52 9.57
N LEU A 132 -0.43 10.70 8.95
CA LEU A 132 0.57 9.65 8.75
C LEU A 132 1.52 9.57 9.96
N VAL A 133 0.93 9.13 11.07
CA VAL A 133 1.62 8.86 12.34
C VAL A 133 1.52 7.37 12.62
N GLY A 134 2.66 6.73 12.88
CA GLY A 134 2.74 5.30 13.14
C GLY A 134 3.62 4.96 14.32
N ASP A 135 3.38 3.81 14.92
CA ASP A 135 4.27 3.21 15.90
C ASP A 135 5.23 2.26 15.16
N LEU A 136 6.52 2.39 15.42
CA LEU A 136 7.56 1.51 14.86
C LEU A 136 7.72 0.30 15.79
N VAL A 137 7.14 -0.83 15.36
CA VAL A 137 7.22 -2.11 16.09
C VAL A 137 8.42 -2.90 15.58
N HIS A 138 9.34 -3.31 16.45
CA HIS A 138 10.52 -4.04 16.02
C HIS A 138 10.15 -5.31 15.21
N TRP A 139 10.74 -5.42 14.02
CA TRP A 139 10.58 -6.57 13.12
C TRP A 139 11.83 -7.45 13.22
N GLN A 140 12.94 -7.07 12.62
CA GLN A 140 14.19 -7.82 12.77
C GLN A 140 15.38 -6.90 12.50
N HIS A 141 16.48 -7.11 13.21
CA HIS A 141 17.66 -6.25 13.13
C HIS A 141 17.28 -4.76 13.22
N ASP A 142 17.79 -3.92 12.32
CA ASP A 142 17.46 -2.51 12.24
C ASP A 142 16.16 -2.21 11.43
N THR A 143 15.28 -3.21 11.28
CA THR A 143 13.98 -3.06 10.61
C THR A 143 12.83 -3.07 11.60
N PHE A 144 11.93 -2.12 11.44
CA PHE A 144 10.71 -1.97 12.20
C PHE A 144 9.50 -2.02 11.26
N LEU A 145 8.38 -2.53 11.71
CA LEU A 145 7.10 -2.39 11.04
C LEU A 145 6.46 -1.09 11.51
N ALA A 146 6.33 -0.12 10.60
CA ALA A 146 5.52 1.08 10.81
C ALA A 146 4.05 0.70 10.79
N ARG A 147 3.43 0.64 11.97
CA ARG A 147 2.01 0.43 12.13
C ARG A 147 1.32 1.76 12.31
N TRP A 148 0.61 2.21 11.27
CA TRP A 148 -0.08 3.50 11.31
C TRP A 148 -1.18 3.49 12.37
N ARG A 149 -1.32 4.62 13.08
CA ARG A 149 -2.33 4.78 14.13
C ARG A 149 -3.73 4.89 13.55
N ASP A 150 -3.86 5.58 12.41
CA ASP A 150 -5.04 5.48 11.58
C ASP A 150 -4.99 4.16 10.79
N ARG A 151 -5.89 3.24 11.12
CA ARG A 151 -5.96 1.92 10.47
C ARG A 151 -6.66 1.96 9.12
N GLU A 152 -7.41 3.01 8.80
CA GLU A 152 -8.02 3.17 7.48
C GLU A 152 -6.99 3.46 6.38
N LEU A 153 -5.77 3.87 6.76
CA LEU A 153 -4.65 3.97 5.81
C LEU A 153 -4.27 2.62 5.20
N ARG A 154 -4.42 1.51 5.94
CA ARG A 154 -4.10 0.13 5.51
C ARG A 154 -2.75 -0.01 4.81
N ALA A 155 -1.77 0.77 5.27
CA ALA A 155 -0.51 0.99 4.55
C ALA A 155 0.73 0.57 5.34
N ASP A 156 0.62 -0.40 6.27
CA ASP A 156 1.75 -0.80 7.10
C ASP A 156 2.99 -1.09 6.23
N ALA A 157 4.14 -0.60 6.67
CA ALA A 157 5.37 -0.60 5.89
C ALA A 157 6.57 -1.01 6.75
N TYR A 158 7.50 -1.77 6.17
CA TYR A 158 8.79 -1.98 6.79
C TYR A 158 9.60 -0.69 6.69
N ALA A 159 10.25 -0.32 7.79
CA ALA A 159 11.08 0.85 7.94
C ALA A 159 12.45 0.38 8.43
N THR A 160 13.45 0.40 7.55
CA THR A 160 14.78 -0.14 7.79
C THR A 160 15.79 0.99 7.91
N PHE A 161 16.48 1.03 9.05
CA PHE A 161 17.59 1.95 9.27
C PHE A 161 18.89 1.33 8.79
N SER A 162 19.73 2.11 8.10
CA SER A 162 21.11 1.74 7.81
C SER A 162 22.06 2.55 8.69
N LEU A 163 23.18 1.91 9.05
CA LEU A 163 24.20 2.49 9.92
C LEU A 163 25.47 2.81 9.13
N ASN A 164 26.12 3.90 9.50
CA ASN A 164 27.49 4.21 9.10
C ASN A 164 28.49 3.30 9.82
N PRO A 165 29.75 3.20 9.33
CA PRO A 165 30.80 2.43 10.01
C PRO A 165 31.08 2.83 11.46
N ASP A 166 30.75 4.06 11.86
CA ASP A 166 30.88 4.56 13.23
C ASP A 166 29.67 4.22 14.14
N GLY A 167 28.68 3.50 13.61
CA GLY A 167 27.45 3.12 14.33
C GLY A 167 26.39 4.23 14.39
N SER A 168 26.59 5.38 13.75
CA SER A 168 25.55 6.40 13.60
C SER A 168 24.54 6.01 12.53
N VAL A 169 23.27 6.38 12.70
CA VAL A 169 22.24 6.12 11.68
C VAL A 169 22.45 7.02 10.46
N ALA A 170 22.56 6.43 9.28
CA ALA A 170 22.77 7.13 8.01
C ALA A 170 21.45 7.52 7.34
N GLU A 171 20.58 6.53 7.10
CA GLU A 171 19.29 6.73 6.44
C GLU A 171 18.23 5.77 6.96
N LEU A 172 16.97 6.11 6.69
CA LEU A 172 15.80 5.28 6.86
C LEU A 172 15.17 5.05 5.47
N ARG A 173 14.92 3.80 5.14
CA ARG A 173 14.17 3.41 3.93
C ARG A 173 12.89 2.71 4.32
N MET A 174 11.86 2.87 3.50
CA MET A 174 10.58 2.22 3.73
C MET A 174 10.16 1.39 2.52
N VAL A 175 9.51 0.27 2.76
CA VAL A 175 8.84 -0.52 1.70
C VAL A 175 7.50 -1.02 2.23
N PRO A 176 6.47 -1.12 1.38
CA PRO A 176 5.19 -1.69 1.80
C PRO A 176 5.35 -3.08 2.43
N ALA A 177 4.62 -3.37 3.51
CA ALA A 177 4.70 -4.66 4.18
C ALA A 177 3.89 -5.76 3.46
N SER A 178 3.02 -5.38 2.51
CA SER A 178 2.14 -6.27 1.76
C SER A 178 1.89 -5.68 0.37
N GLU A 179 1.69 -6.54 -0.64
CA GLU A 179 1.27 -6.14 -2.00
C GLU A 179 -0.12 -5.48 -2.01
N SER A 180 -0.87 -5.55 -0.89
CA SER A 180 -2.19 -4.93 -0.73
C SER A 180 -2.17 -3.45 -0.38
N VAL A 181 -1.01 -2.92 0.03
CA VAL A 181 -0.85 -1.50 0.33
C VAL A 181 -1.01 -0.70 -0.95
N ASP A 182 -1.78 0.39 -0.88
CA ASP A 182 -2.00 1.27 -2.02
C ASP A 182 -0.67 1.84 -2.52
N PHE A 183 -0.44 1.74 -3.84
CA PHE A 183 0.83 2.15 -4.44
C PHE A 183 1.12 3.64 -4.25
N SER A 184 0.09 4.48 -4.09
CA SER A 184 0.21 5.94 -3.98
C SER A 184 0.87 6.44 -2.69
N PHE A 185 1.17 5.55 -1.74
CA PHE A 185 2.00 5.90 -0.60
C PHE A 185 3.49 6.07 -0.97
N ASP A 186 3.94 5.48 -2.08
CA ASP A 186 5.29 5.63 -2.66
C ASP A 186 6.44 5.46 -1.64
N PHE A 187 6.25 4.62 -0.61
CA PHE A 187 7.22 4.47 0.48
C PHE A 187 8.62 4.09 -0.01
N GLN A 188 8.68 3.22 -1.03
CA GLN A 188 9.91 2.73 -1.65
C GLN A 188 10.75 3.82 -2.32
N ASP A 189 10.15 4.97 -2.66
CA ASP A 189 10.83 6.07 -3.33
C ASP A 189 11.47 7.05 -2.35
N LEU A 190 11.17 6.94 -1.05
CA LEU A 190 11.70 7.81 -0.01
C LEU A 190 13.13 7.43 0.38
N VAL A 191 14.01 8.43 0.40
CA VAL A 191 15.38 8.32 0.94
C VAL A 191 15.53 9.29 2.10
N LEU A 192 15.13 8.84 3.28
CA LEU A 192 15.10 9.66 4.50
C LEU A 192 16.49 9.70 5.14
N ARG A 193 17.29 10.71 4.81
CA ARG A 193 18.64 10.88 5.38
C ARG A 193 18.59 11.58 6.73
N ARG A 194 19.39 11.12 7.69
CA ARG A 194 19.43 11.74 9.02
C ARG A 194 19.92 13.19 8.93
N VAL A 195 19.16 14.10 9.53
CA VAL A 195 19.53 15.51 9.63
C VAL A 195 20.50 15.68 10.81
N PRO A 196 21.65 16.34 10.64
CA PRO A 196 22.55 16.65 11.74
C PRO A 196 21.84 17.47 12.82
N MET A 197 22.08 17.15 14.09
CA MET A 197 21.69 18.04 15.19
C MET A 197 22.62 19.26 15.14
N ASN A 198 22.04 20.44 14.91
CA ASN A 198 22.74 21.72 15.09
C ASN A 198 22.95 22.03 16.57
#